data_AF-A0A3A9SKF1-F1
#
_entry.id   AF-A0A3A9SKF1-F1
#
_cell.length_a   1.000
_cell.length_b   1.000
_cell.length_c   1.000
_cell.angle_alpha   90.00
_cell.angle_beta   90.00
_cell.angle_gamma   90.00
#
_symmetry.space_group_name_H-M   'P 1'
#
loop_
_entity.id
_entity.type
_entity.pdbx_description
1 polymer ?
#
loop_
_entity_poly.entity_id
_entity_poly.type
_entity_poly.pdbx_seq_one_letter_code
_entity_poly.pdbx_strand_id
1 'polypeptide(L)'
;MPGVMEHFVDIGLTNQKGSKWEQYAHEASLIIKKHYNTIATAAAQGIIGAASNVLSNANETVNPGMLKHTDKMAGLGAGLKKAAVNASNMDSEVSRTFNVNA
;
A
#
# COMPACT_ATOMS: atom_id res chain seq x y z
N MET A 1 -9.90 -30.02 27.32
CA MET A 1 -9.54 -30.32 25.92
C MET A 1 -8.99 -29.03 25.33
N PRO A 2 -7.75 -28.99 24.82
CA PRO A 2 -7.21 -27.80 24.17
C PRO A 2 -7.98 -27.60 22.85
N GLY A 3 -8.86 -26.61 22.83
CA GLY A 3 -9.97 -26.50 21.88
C GLY A 3 -9.69 -25.54 20.73
N VAL A 4 -8.88 -25.96 19.77
CA VAL A 4 -9.08 -25.78 18.32
C VAL A 4 -9.42 -24.36 17.82
N MET A 5 -8.40 -23.53 17.62
CA MET A 5 -8.25 -22.77 16.37
C MET A 5 -6.78 -22.34 16.25
N GLU A 6 -5.97 -23.14 15.54
CA GLU A 6 -4.83 -22.52 14.86
C GLU A 6 -5.45 -21.53 13.88
N HIS A 7 -5.21 -20.23 14.08
CA HIS A 7 -5.63 -19.24 13.11
C HIS A 7 -5.08 -19.64 11.74
N PHE A 8 -5.95 -19.92 10.76
CA PHE A 8 -5.54 -20.24 9.39
C PHE A 8 -4.68 -19.14 8.76
N VAL A 9 -4.75 -17.94 9.32
CA VAL A 9 -4.00 -16.75 8.95
C VAL A 9 -3.54 -16.04 10.23
N ASP A 10 -2.26 -15.69 10.33
CA ASP A 10 -1.80 -14.79 11.41
C ASP A 10 -2.44 -13.40 11.19
N ILE A 11 -3.51 -13.12 11.92
CA ILE A 11 -4.31 -11.90 11.84
C ILE A 11 -3.44 -10.68 12.17
N GLY A 12 -2.61 -10.79 13.21
CA GLY A 12 -1.73 -9.73 13.67
C GLY A 12 -0.71 -9.36 12.60
N LEU A 13 -0.01 -10.35 12.06
CA LEU A 13 0.95 -10.16 10.98
C LEU A 13 0.29 -9.64 9.70
N THR A 14 -0.88 -10.18 9.33
CA THR A 14 -1.61 -9.78 8.12
C THR A 14 -2.06 -8.33 8.19
N ASN A 15 -2.63 -7.91 9.32
CA ASN A 15 -3.02 -6.52 9.55
C ASN A 15 -1.81 -5.57 9.59
N GLN A 16 -0.71 -6.00 10.24
CA GLN A 16 0.52 -5.22 10.30
C GLN A 16 1.14 -5.04 8.92
N LYS A 17 1.22 -6.10 8.11
CA LYS A 17 1.76 -6.05 6.75
C LYS A 17 0.85 -5.22 5.84
N GLY A 18 -0.46 -5.33 5.98
CA GLY A 18 -1.42 -4.50 5.27
C GLY A 18 -1.21 -3.01 5.52
N SER A 19 -1.06 -2.62 6.79
CA SER A 19 -0.76 -1.23 7.17
C SER A 19 0.59 -0.75 6.60
N LYS A 20 1.63 -1.60 6.60
CA LYS A 20 2.92 -1.27 6.00
C LYS A 20 2.83 -1.05 4.49
N TRP A 21 2.06 -1.87 3.77
CA TRP A 21 1.85 -1.69 2.33
C TRP A 21 1.10 -0.39 2.01
N GLU A 22 0.08 -0.03 2.80
CA GLU A 22 -0.60 1.27 2.66
C GLU A 22 0.38 2.43 2.91
N GLN A 23 1.21 2.33 3.95
CA GLN A 23 2.21 3.35 4.26
C GLN A 23 3.24 3.53 3.13
N TYR A 24 3.84 2.43 2.65
CA TYR A 24 4.80 2.48 1.56
C TYR A 24 4.19 3.02 0.26
N ALA A 25 2.95 2.63 -0.05
CA ALA A 25 2.23 3.15 -1.20
C ALA A 25 2.00 4.67 -1.07
N HIS A 26 1.63 5.14 0.11
CA HIS A 26 1.43 6.56 0.39
C HIS A 26 2.74 7.36 0.22
N GLU A 27 3.82 6.91 0.87
CA GLU A 27 5.13 7.56 0.79
C GLU A 27 5.66 7.60 -0.64
N ALA A 28 5.54 6.49 -1.39
CA ALA A 28 5.93 6.44 -2.79
C ALA A 28 5.09 7.39 -3.66
N SER A 29 3.76 7.44 -3.45
CA SER A 29 2.88 8.37 -4.16
C SER A 29 3.27 9.83 -3.93
N LEU A 30 3.63 10.19 -2.69
CA LEU A 30 4.09 11.53 -2.36
C LEU A 30 5.40 11.89 -3.07
N ILE A 31 6.37 10.98 -3.07
CA ILE A 31 7.66 11.20 -3.75
C ILE A 31 7.45 11.41 -5.25
N ILE A 32 6.64 10.55 -5.88
CA ILE A 32 6.35 10.64 -7.32
C ILE A 32 5.63 11.96 -7.65
N LYS A 33 4.61 12.34 -6.88
CA LYS A 33 3.89 13.61 -7.07
C LYS A 33 4.80 14.81 -6.88
N LYS A 34 5.67 14.78 -5.85
CA LYS A 34 6.66 15.84 -5.62
C LYS A 34 7.61 15.98 -6.79
N HIS A 35 8.09 14.87 -7.34
CA HIS A 35 8.97 14.86 -8.51
C HIS A 35 8.31 15.54 -9.71
N TYR A 36 7.07 15.17 -10.06
CA TYR A 36 6.32 15.82 -11.14
C TYR A 36 6.12 17.32 -10.91
N ASN A 37 5.77 17.72 -9.68
CA ASN A 37 5.57 19.13 -9.34
C ASN A 37 6.87 19.93 -9.44
N THR A 38 8.01 19.37 -9.04
CA THR A 38 9.32 20.02 -9.15
C THR A 38 9.69 20.24 -10.62
N ILE A 39 9.48 19.24 -11.48
CA ILE A 39 9.73 19.35 -12.92
C ILE A 39 8.82 20.42 -13.55
N ALA A 40 7.52 20.37 -13.26
CA ALA A 40 6.57 21.36 -13.76
C ALA A 40 6.91 22.79 -13.31
N THR A 41 7.37 22.96 -12.07
CA THR A 41 7.80 24.27 -11.55
C THR A 41 9.05 24.77 -12.28
N ALA A 42 10.05 23.92 -12.47
CA ALA A 42 11.25 24.27 -13.24
C ALA A 42 10.91 24.69 -14.68
N ALA A 43 9.91 24.04 -15.28
CA ALA A 43 9.37 24.37 -16.61
C ALA A 43 8.78 25.77 -16.65
N ALA A 44 7.87 26.05 -15.72
CA ALA A 44 7.21 27.34 -15.61
C ALA A 44 8.20 28.49 -15.36
N GLN A 45 9.31 28.22 -14.67
CA GLN A 45 10.35 29.21 -14.37
C GLN A 45 11.37 29.43 -15.50
N GLY A 46 11.24 28.74 -16.64
CA GLY A 46 12.16 28.88 -17.77
C GLY A 46 13.55 28.30 -17.53
N ILE A 47 13.73 27.48 -16.49
CA ILE A 47 15.00 26.83 -16.13
C ILE A 47 15.35 25.70 -17.14
N ILE A 48 14.36 25.27 -17.94
CA ILE A 48 14.42 24.12 -18.88
C ILE A 48 15.08 24.48 -20.22
N GLY A 49 16.13 25.30 -20.21
CA GLY A 49 17.02 25.46 -21.37
C GLY A 49 17.87 24.20 -21.59
N ALA A 50 19.16 24.28 -21.25
CA ALA A 50 20.12 23.16 -21.38
C ALA A 50 19.79 21.93 -20.50
N ALA A 51 18.97 22.08 -19.46
CA ALA A 51 18.55 21.01 -18.56
C ALA A 51 17.33 20.19 -19.07
N SER A 52 16.75 20.56 -20.22
CA SER A 52 15.54 19.93 -20.77
C SER A 52 15.65 18.42 -20.92
N ASN A 53 16.75 17.94 -21.51
CA ASN A 53 16.96 16.50 -21.70
C ASN A 53 17.14 15.75 -20.38
N VAL A 54 17.80 16.36 -19.38
CA VAL A 54 18.00 15.75 -18.06
C VAL A 54 16.67 15.65 -17.31
N LEU A 55 15.84 16.69 -17.38
CA LEU A 55 14.50 16.70 -16.78
C LEU A 55 13.55 15.74 -17.51
N SER A 56 13.60 15.66 -18.84
CA SER A 56 12.83 14.69 -19.62
C SER A 56 13.20 13.27 -19.26
N ASN A 57 14.50 12.94 -19.20
CA ASN A 57 14.99 11.62 -18.80
C ASN A 57 14.58 11.25 -17.36
N ALA A 58 14.63 12.23 -16.43
CA ALA A 58 14.16 12.03 -15.06
C ALA A 58 12.64 11.81 -14.98
N ASN A 59 11.87 12.43 -15.88
CA ASN A 59 10.42 12.27 -15.98
C ASN A 59 10.03 10.92 -16.62
N GLU A 60 10.79 10.45 -17.61
CA GLU A 60 10.61 9.13 -18.22
C GLU A 60 10.93 8.00 -17.24
N THR A 61 11.91 8.21 -16.35
CA THR A 61 12.28 7.24 -15.31
C THR A 61 11.18 7.10 -14.26
N VAL A 62 10.58 8.23 -13.83
CA VAL A 62 9.41 8.24 -12.93
C VAL A 62 8.15 8.33 -13.79
N ASN A 63 7.78 7.22 -14.43
CA ASN A 63 6.66 7.21 -15.38
C ASN A 63 5.28 7.07 -14.68
N PRO A 64 4.18 7.40 -15.39
CA PRO A 64 2.82 7.25 -14.86
C PRO A 64 2.44 5.84 -14.42
N GLY A 65 3.17 4.82 -14.89
CA GLY A 65 3.02 3.43 -14.46
C GLY A 65 3.43 3.22 -12.99
N MET A 66 4.36 4.03 -12.47
CA MET A 66 4.75 3.95 -11.06
C MET A 66 3.62 4.38 -10.12
N LEU A 67 2.83 5.41 -10.47
CA LEU A 67 1.63 5.78 -9.70
C LEU A 67 0.59 4.65 -9.69
N LYS A 68 0.35 4.01 -10.83
CA LYS A 68 -0.54 2.85 -10.90
C LYS A 68 -0.02 1.69 -10.04
N HIS A 69 1.30 1.54 -9.94
CA HIS A 69 1.91 0.52 -9.08
C HIS A 69 1.72 0.87 -7.59
N THR A 70 1.88 2.13 -7.20
CA THR A 70 1.59 2.57 -5.83
C THR A 70 0.12 2.37 -5.46
N ASP A 71 -0.80 2.63 -6.39
CA ASP A 71 -2.24 2.41 -6.14
C ASP A 71 -2.55 0.92 -5.95
N LYS A 72 -1.90 0.03 -6.71
CA LYS A 72 -2.00 -1.42 -6.52
C LYS A 72 -1.45 -1.85 -5.16
N MET A 73 -0.33 -1.28 -4.71
CA MET A 73 0.23 -1.56 -3.37
C MET A 73 -0.72 -1.10 -2.26
N ALA A 74 -1.33 0.09 -2.39
CA ALA A 74 -2.33 0.56 -1.44
C ALA A 74 -3.55 -0.38 -1.40
N GLY A 75 -4.03 -0.81 -2.57
CA GLY A 75 -5.12 -1.78 -2.70
C GLY A 75 -4.78 -3.14 -2.06
N LEU A 76 -3.55 -3.62 -2.23
CA LEU A 76 -3.06 -4.82 -1.56
C LEU A 76 -3.08 -4.65 -0.03
N GLY A 77 -2.59 -3.52 0.48
CA GLY A 77 -2.59 -3.21 1.90
C GLY A 77 -3.99 -3.21 2.52
N ALA A 78 -4.94 -2.54 1.85
CA ALA A 78 -6.34 -2.53 2.24
C ALA A 78 -6.97 -3.94 2.19
N GLY A 79 -6.65 -4.73 1.15
CA GLY A 79 -7.10 -6.11 1.00
C GLY A 79 -6.64 -7.02 2.15
N LEU A 80 -5.36 -6.89 2.55
CA LEU A 80 -4.80 -7.64 3.68
C LEU A 80 -5.50 -7.29 5.01
N LYS A 81 -5.73 -5.99 5.27
CA LYS A 81 -6.46 -5.57 6.48
C LYS A 81 -7.88 -6.11 6.50
N LYS A 82 -8.57 -6.09 5.36
CA LYS A 82 -9.91 -6.68 5.22
C LYS A 82 -9.90 -8.19 5.44
N ALA A 83 -8.90 -8.90 4.92
CA ALA A 83 -8.72 -10.33 5.15
C ALA A 83 -8.52 -10.63 6.65
N ALA A 84 -7.71 -9.83 7.34
CA ALA A 84 -7.49 -9.96 8.79
C ALA A 84 -8.79 -9.76 9.59
N VAL A 85 -9.60 -8.75 9.24
CA VAL A 85 -10.91 -8.52 9.88
C VAL A 85 -11.86 -9.70 9.63
N ASN A 86 -11.94 -10.18 8.39
CA ASN A 86 -12.81 -11.30 8.04
C ASN A 86 -12.41 -12.59 8.78
N ALA A 87 -11.11 -12.86 8.91
CA ALA A 87 -10.60 -13.99 9.68
C ALA A 87 -10.98 -13.87 11.16
N SER A 88 -10.76 -12.70 11.78
CA SER A 88 -11.16 -12.46 13.18
C SER A 88 -12.66 -12.64 13.42
N ASN A 89 -13.50 -12.20 12.48
CA ASN A 89 -14.94 -12.37 12.56
C ASN A 89 -15.35 -13.84 12.42
N MET A 90 -14.69 -14.58 11.53
CA MET A 90 -14.91 -16.02 11.35
C MET A 90 -14.55 -16.79 12.62
N ASP A 91 -13.40 -16.50 13.23
CA ASP A 91 -12.96 -17.16 14.47
C ASP A 91 -13.95 -16.88 15.62
N SER A 92 -14.44 -15.64 15.70
CA SER A 92 -15.46 -15.26 16.69
C SER A 92 -16.78 -16.01 16.48
N GLU A 93 -17.21 -16.18 15.23
CA GLU A 93 -18.44 -16.90 14.89
C GLU A 93 -18.33 -18.40 15.15
N VAL A 94 -17.19 -19.01 14.82
CA VAL A 94 -16.91 -20.42 15.11
C VAL A 94 -16.94 -20.65 16.62
N SER A 95 -16.27 -19.80 17.39
CA SER A 95 -16.24 -19.90 18.86
C SER A 95 -17.65 -19.80 19.47
N ARG A 96 -18.47 -18.85 18.98
CA ARG A 96 -19.88 -18.71 19.38
C ARG A 96 -20.72 -19.93 19.01
N THR A 97 -20.58 -20.44 17.79
CA THR A 97 -21.42 -21.52 17.25
C THR A 97 -21.15 -22.86 17.92
N PHE A 98 -19.88 -23.16 18.20
CA PHE A 98 -19.45 -24.46 18.72
C PHE A 98 -19.17 -24.46 20.23
N ASN A 99 -19.39 -23.32 20.91
CA ASN A 99 -19.14 -23.15 22.35
C ASN A 99 -17.72 -23.59 22.76
N VAL A 100 -16.77 -23.37 21.87
CA VAL A 100 -15.33 -23.58 22.10
C VAL A 100 -14.77 -22.25 22.59
N ASN A 101 -14.03 -22.29 23.70
CA ASN A 101 -13.31 -21.10 24.16
C ASN A 101 -12.26 -20.74 23.09
N ALA A 102 -12.44 -19.56 22.48
CA ALA A 102 -11.43 -18.91 21.65
C ALA A 102 -10.14 -18.67 22.45
#